data_AF-A0A833QZM0-F1
#
_entry.id   AF-A0A833QZM0-F1
#
_cell.length_a   1.000
_cell.length_b   1.000
_cell.length_c   1.000
_cell.angle_alpha   90.00
_cell.angle_beta   90.00
_cell.angle_gamma   90.00
#
_symmetry.space_group_name_H-M   'P 1'
#
loop_
_entity.id
_entity.type
_entity.pdbx_description
1 polymer ?
#
loop_
_entity_poly.entity_id
_entity_poly.type
_entity_poly.pdbx_seq_one_letter_code
_entity_poly.pdbx_strand_id
1 'polypeptide(L)'
;MDKTDIAVNLTDGMFKGIYHGRQCHVADIPAVLSRAWTAGVDRIIVTGGSLEESREALAISETDGRLFCTVGVHPTRCKEFEERGDSERHFQALLSLAKEGIEKGKVVAVGECGLDYDRLHFCPAETQKKYFEK
;
A
#
# COMPACT_ATOMS: atom_id res chain seq x y z
N MET A 1 -21.88 13.26 7.86
CA MET A 1 -20.62 13.78 7.29
C MET A 1 -19.89 12.57 6.75
N ASP A 2 -19.50 12.59 5.48
CA ASP A 2 -18.83 11.46 4.83
C ASP A 2 -17.42 11.29 5.43
N LYS A 3 -17.18 10.20 6.17
CA LYS A 3 -15.92 9.93 6.86
C LYS A 3 -15.08 8.94 6.05
N THR A 4 -14.13 9.46 5.29
CA THR A 4 -13.15 8.63 4.58
C THR A 4 -11.84 8.56 5.39
N ASP A 5 -11.37 7.34 5.67
CA ASP A 5 -10.02 7.13 6.18
C ASP A 5 -9.07 6.95 5.00
N ILE A 6 -8.20 7.93 4.79
CA ILE A 6 -7.38 8.04 3.56
C ILE A 6 -6.08 7.24 3.61
N ALA A 7 -5.71 6.68 4.76
CA ALA A 7 -4.42 6.02 4.93
C ALA A 7 -4.48 4.88 5.96
N VAL A 8 -4.90 3.69 5.52
CA VAL A 8 -4.96 2.50 6.37
C VAL A 8 -4.04 1.39 5.87
N ASN A 9 -3.09 0.97 6.70
CA ASN A 9 -2.11 -0.06 6.38
C ASN A 9 -2.68 -1.49 6.58
N LEU A 10 -3.79 -1.86 5.92
CA LEU A 10 -4.43 -3.19 6.12
C LEU A 10 -3.56 -4.38 5.69
N THR A 11 -2.49 -4.13 4.94
CA THR A 11 -1.48 -5.13 4.57
C THR A 11 -0.54 -5.48 5.72
N ASP A 12 -0.53 -4.69 6.80
CA ASP A 12 0.34 -4.90 7.96
C ASP A 12 0.08 -6.27 8.64
N GLY A 13 1.17 -6.90 9.09
CA GLY A 13 1.12 -8.20 9.75
C GLY A 13 0.24 -8.23 11.00
N MET A 14 0.07 -7.12 11.71
CA MET A 14 -0.78 -7.05 12.91
C MET A 14 -2.24 -7.37 12.60
N PHE A 15 -2.77 -6.93 11.45
CA PHE A 15 -4.14 -7.28 11.02
C PHE A 15 -4.29 -8.74 10.59
N LYS A 16 -3.15 -9.41 10.35
CA LYS A 16 -3.05 -10.86 10.11
C LYS A 16 -2.72 -11.64 11.39
N GLY A 17 -2.63 -10.94 12.53
CA GLY A 17 -2.27 -11.49 13.84
C GLY A 17 -0.81 -11.85 14.02
N ILE A 18 0.07 -11.28 13.20
CA ILE A 18 1.53 -11.50 13.23
C ILE A 18 2.21 -10.30 13.92
N TYR A 19 2.83 -10.56 15.06
CA TYR A 19 3.54 -9.54 15.84
C TYR A 19 4.99 -9.98 16.02
N HIS A 20 5.93 -9.15 15.54
CA HIS A 20 7.36 -9.47 15.55
C HIS A 20 7.67 -10.88 14.99
N GLY A 21 7.00 -11.24 13.88
CA GLY A 21 7.17 -12.54 13.20
C GLY A 21 6.50 -13.74 13.88
N ARG A 22 5.76 -13.55 14.98
CA ARG A 22 5.03 -14.63 15.66
C ARG A 22 3.53 -14.52 15.42
N GLN A 23 2.88 -15.65 15.13
CA GLN A 23 1.43 -15.74 15.04
C GLN A 23 0.83 -15.69 16.46
N CYS A 24 0.11 -14.63 16.79
CA CYS A 24 -0.51 -14.42 18.11
C CYS A 24 -2.02 -14.64 18.08
N HIS A 25 -2.68 -14.37 16.96
CA HIS A 25 -4.10 -14.67 16.73
C HIS A 25 -4.35 -14.89 15.23
N VAL A 26 -5.52 -15.40 14.84
CA VAL A 26 -5.88 -15.50 13.42
C VAL A 26 -6.12 -14.11 12.80
N ALA A 27 -5.96 -13.98 11.49
CA ALA A 27 -6.29 -12.73 10.78
C ALA A 27 -7.74 -12.30 11.03
N ASP A 28 -7.95 -11.02 11.33
CA ASP A 28 -9.26 -10.51 11.77
C ASP A 28 -9.69 -9.23 11.01
N ILE A 29 -9.15 -8.99 9.81
CA ILE A 29 -9.54 -7.85 8.94
C ILE A 29 -11.06 -7.68 8.81
N PRO A 30 -11.89 -8.71 8.58
CA PRO A 30 -13.34 -8.53 8.52
C PRO A 30 -13.95 -7.94 9.82
N ALA A 31 -13.41 -8.33 10.98
CA ALA A 31 -13.83 -7.79 12.27
C ALA A 31 -13.36 -6.35 12.47
N VAL A 32 -12.13 -6.02 12.03
CA VAL A 32 -11.59 -4.64 12.02
C VAL A 32 -12.47 -3.73 11.17
N LEU A 33 -12.81 -4.16 9.96
CA LEU A 33 -13.68 -3.42 9.05
C LEU A 33 -15.08 -3.25 9.62
N SER A 34 -15.67 -4.31 10.20
CA SER A 34 -16.96 -4.22 10.87
C SER A 34 -16.97 -3.15 11.96
N ARG A 35 -15.91 -3.06 12.78
CA ARG A 35 -15.78 -1.99 13.78
C ARG A 35 -15.69 -0.60 13.14
N ALA A 36 -14.94 -0.44 12.06
CA ALA A 36 -14.82 0.83 11.34
C ALA A 36 -16.19 1.29 10.81
N TRP A 37 -16.95 0.38 10.19
CA TRP A 37 -18.29 0.64 9.68
C TRP A 37 -19.28 1.01 10.79
N THR A 38 -19.28 0.28 11.91
CA THR A 38 -20.11 0.61 13.07
C THR A 38 -19.75 1.96 13.69
N ALA A 39 -18.49 2.37 13.61
CA ALA A 39 -18.01 3.69 14.04
C ALA A 39 -18.29 4.82 13.03
N GLY A 40 -19.00 4.53 11.92
CA GLY A 40 -19.39 5.51 10.92
C GLY A 40 -18.26 5.92 9.96
N VAL A 41 -17.26 5.08 9.73
CA VAL A 41 -16.36 5.24 8.57
C VAL A 41 -17.13 4.82 7.31
N ASP A 42 -17.10 5.64 6.27
CA ASP A 42 -17.84 5.42 5.03
C ASP A 42 -16.95 4.76 3.94
N ARG A 43 -15.68 5.16 3.88
CA ARG A 43 -14.69 4.64 2.91
C ARG A 43 -13.31 4.52 3.54
N ILE A 44 -12.50 3.61 3.03
CA ILE A 44 -11.11 3.40 3.45
C ILE A 44 -10.22 3.30 2.20
N ILE A 45 -9.06 3.95 2.23
CA ILE A 45 -8.00 3.79 1.25
C ILE A 45 -6.86 2.98 1.89
N VAL A 46 -6.59 1.80 1.34
CA VAL A 46 -5.50 0.92 1.75
C VAL A 46 -4.21 1.35 1.07
N THR A 47 -3.21 1.68 1.86
CA THR A 47 -1.91 2.14 1.38
C THR A 47 -1.05 0.97 0.89
N GLY A 48 -0.51 1.11 -0.33
CA GLY A 48 0.56 0.25 -0.84
C GLY A 48 1.89 1.03 -0.86
N GLY A 49 2.95 0.48 -0.26
CA GLY A 49 4.28 1.12 -0.17
C GLY A 49 5.37 0.40 -0.97
N SER A 50 5.02 -0.62 -1.75
CA SER A 50 5.91 -1.39 -2.63
C SER A 50 5.07 -2.07 -3.71
N LEU A 51 5.68 -2.58 -4.78
CA LEU A 51 4.92 -3.32 -5.79
C LEU A 51 4.13 -4.51 -5.20
N GLU A 52 4.71 -5.21 -4.23
CA GLU A 52 4.05 -6.36 -3.59
C GLU A 52 2.90 -5.91 -2.66
N GLU A 53 3.15 -4.92 -1.80
CA GLU A 53 2.11 -4.38 -0.92
C GLU A 53 0.98 -3.73 -1.73
N SER A 54 1.26 -3.10 -2.87
CA SER A 54 0.23 -2.57 -3.76
C SER A 54 -0.63 -3.67 -4.39
N ARG A 55 -0.07 -4.84 -4.72
CA ARG A 55 -0.87 -6.00 -5.19
C ARG A 55 -1.79 -6.49 -4.08
N GLU A 56 -1.26 -6.58 -2.87
CA GLU A 56 -2.05 -6.98 -1.71
C GLU A 56 -3.15 -5.97 -1.37
N ALA A 57 -2.83 -4.66 -1.40
CA ALA A 57 -3.79 -3.59 -1.15
C ALA A 57 -4.93 -3.61 -2.19
N LEU A 58 -4.62 -3.85 -3.47
CA LEU A 58 -5.63 -4.04 -4.51
C LEU A 58 -6.52 -5.26 -4.20
N ALA A 59 -5.93 -6.42 -3.88
CA ALA A 59 -6.70 -7.61 -3.52
C ALA A 59 -7.61 -7.40 -2.31
N ILE A 60 -7.13 -6.71 -1.26
CA ILE A 60 -7.94 -6.34 -0.09
C ILE A 60 -9.07 -5.39 -0.51
N SER A 61 -8.79 -4.39 -1.35
CA SER A 61 -9.78 -3.40 -1.77
C SER A 61 -10.95 -4.02 -2.56
N GLU A 62 -10.71 -5.13 -3.26
CA GLU A 62 -11.74 -5.86 -4.01
C GLU A 62 -12.76 -6.58 -3.10
N THR A 63 -12.43 -6.78 -1.82
CA THR A 63 -13.30 -7.52 -0.89
C THR A 63 -14.54 -6.76 -0.42
N ASP A 64 -14.56 -5.43 -0.53
CA ASP A 64 -15.69 -4.59 -0.13
C ASP A 64 -15.76 -3.32 -1.01
N GLY A 65 -16.97 -2.91 -1.41
CA GLY A 65 -17.21 -1.75 -2.27
C GLY A 65 -16.77 -0.41 -1.67
N ARG A 66 -16.56 -0.33 -0.35
CA ARG A 66 -16.11 0.86 0.38
C ARG A 66 -14.59 0.95 0.52
N LEU A 67 -13.87 -0.07 0.06
CA LEU A 67 -12.41 -0.10 0.08
C LEU A 67 -11.85 0.30 -1.28
N PHE A 68 -10.79 1.10 -1.20
CA PHE A 68 -9.97 1.58 -2.30
C PHE A 68 -8.51 1.39 -1.91
N CYS A 69 -7.57 1.63 -2.84
CA CYS A 69 -6.16 1.53 -2.54
C CYS A 69 -5.30 2.52 -3.32
N THR A 70 -4.02 2.56 -2.95
CA THR A 70 -2.97 3.26 -3.67
C THR A 70 -2.01 2.28 -4.36
N VAL A 71 -1.37 2.72 -5.43
CA VAL A 71 -0.25 1.99 -6.06
C VAL A 71 0.98 2.90 -6.08
N GLY A 72 2.10 2.43 -5.54
CA GLY A 72 3.31 3.24 -5.41
C GLY A 72 4.44 2.53 -4.67
N VAL A 73 5.54 3.25 -4.48
CA VAL A 73 6.74 2.77 -3.78
C VAL A 73 7.18 3.82 -2.78
N HIS A 74 7.13 3.46 -1.50
CA HIS A 74 7.49 4.32 -0.38
C HIS A 74 8.99 4.64 -0.43
N PRO A 75 9.44 5.83 0.01
CA PRO A 75 10.87 6.19 0.02
C PRO A 75 11.77 5.12 0.65
N THR A 76 11.31 4.43 1.69
CA THR A 76 12.10 3.37 2.36
C THR A 76 12.25 2.08 1.53
N ARG A 77 11.46 1.93 0.47
CA ARG A 77 11.40 0.74 -0.38
C ARG A 77 11.98 0.94 -1.78
N CYS A 78 12.44 2.15 -2.14
CA CYS A 78 12.93 2.44 -3.50
C CYS A 78 14.10 1.56 -3.98
N LYS A 79 14.80 0.83 -3.09
CA LYS A 79 15.80 -0.18 -3.49
C LYS A 79 15.20 -1.31 -4.35
N GLU A 80 13.90 -1.56 -4.29
CA GLU A 80 13.27 -2.60 -5.10
C GLU A 80 13.44 -2.38 -6.62
N PHE A 81 13.60 -1.13 -7.05
CA PHE A 81 13.90 -0.78 -8.44
C PHE A 81 15.32 -1.19 -8.87
N GLU A 82 16.25 -1.33 -7.93
CA GLU A 82 17.66 -1.66 -8.18
C GLU A 82 17.93 -3.17 -8.00
N GLU A 83 17.32 -3.78 -6.98
CA GLU A 83 17.53 -5.18 -6.59
C GLU A 83 17.18 -6.18 -7.69
N ARG A 84 16.21 -5.85 -8.56
CA ARG A 84 15.76 -6.73 -9.64
C ARG A 84 16.57 -6.59 -10.94
N GLY A 85 17.54 -5.68 -10.98
CA GLY A 85 18.41 -5.43 -12.15
C GLY A 85 17.71 -4.78 -13.35
N ASP A 86 16.39 -4.52 -13.26
CA ASP A 86 15.59 -3.92 -14.33
C ASP A 86 14.53 -2.97 -13.74
N SER A 87 14.98 -1.73 -13.48
CA SER A 87 14.12 -0.68 -12.93
C SER A 87 12.98 -0.26 -13.89
N GLU A 88 13.11 -0.51 -15.18
CA GLU A 88 12.07 -0.17 -16.15
C GLU A 88 10.95 -1.19 -16.11
N ARG A 89 11.27 -2.48 -16.11
CA ARG A 89 10.28 -3.53 -15.93
C ARG A 89 9.52 -3.39 -14.61
N HIS A 90 10.20 -3.00 -13.53
CA HIS A 90 9.55 -2.78 -12.24
C HIS A 90 8.57 -1.60 -12.31
N PHE A 91 8.95 -0.49 -12.93
CA PHE A 91 8.06 0.64 -13.17
C PHE A 91 6.86 0.29 -14.05
N GLN A 92 7.08 -0.47 -15.13
CA GLN A 92 5.99 -0.96 -15.98
C GLN A 92 5.03 -1.87 -15.20
N ALA A 93 5.53 -2.68 -14.26
CA ALA A 93 4.67 -3.51 -13.41
C ALA A 93 3.78 -2.66 -12.47
N LEU A 94 4.30 -1.57 -11.91
CA LEU A 94 3.50 -0.60 -11.12
C LEU A 94 2.45 0.06 -12.00
N LEU A 95 2.82 0.52 -13.20
CA LEU A 95 1.90 1.16 -14.13
C LEU A 95 0.77 0.21 -14.58
N SER A 96 1.11 -1.05 -14.89
CA SER A 96 0.13 -2.08 -15.23
C SER A 96 -0.84 -2.33 -14.07
N LEU A 97 -0.34 -2.43 -12.84
CA LEU A 97 -1.16 -2.64 -11.65
C LEU A 97 -2.08 -1.45 -11.37
N ALA A 98 -1.57 -0.22 -11.51
CA ALA A 98 -2.37 0.99 -11.36
C ALA A 98 -3.50 1.05 -12.40
N LYS A 99 -3.22 0.74 -13.67
CA LYS A 99 -4.23 0.70 -14.74
C LYS A 99 -5.30 -0.35 -14.45
N GLU A 100 -4.90 -1.56 -14.08
CA GLU A 100 -5.82 -2.63 -13.68
C GLU A 100 -6.73 -2.18 -12.53
N GLY A 101 -6.15 -1.61 -11.48
CA GLY A 101 -6.90 -1.14 -10.33
C GLY A 101 -7.82 0.05 -10.64
N ILE A 102 -7.45 0.94 -11.57
CA ILE A 102 -8.31 2.03 -12.07
C ILE A 102 -9.50 1.45 -12.84
N GLU A 103 -9.27 0.48 -13.74
CA GLU A 103 -10.33 -0.20 -14.50
C GLU A 103 -11.33 -0.90 -13.56
N LYS A 104 -10.84 -1.45 -12.44
CA LYS A 104 -11.67 -2.04 -11.38
C LYS A 104 -12.35 -1.02 -10.46
N GLY A 105 -12.04 0.27 -10.59
CA GLY A 105 -12.56 1.34 -9.73
C GLY A 105 -12.02 1.31 -8.30
N LYS A 106 -10.83 0.71 -8.09
CA LYS A 106 -10.23 0.46 -6.77
C LYS A 106 -9.00 1.30 -6.49
N VAL A 107 -8.17 1.58 -7.49
CA VAL A 107 -7.01 2.46 -7.32
C VAL A 107 -7.45 3.91 -7.51
N VAL A 108 -7.29 4.71 -6.45
CA VAL A 108 -7.75 6.11 -6.39
C VAL A 108 -6.62 7.13 -6.21
N ALA A 109 -5.40 6.66 -5.93
CA ALA A 109 -4.22 7.51 -5.82
C ALA A 109 -2.93 6.76 -6.21
N VAL A 110 -1.94 7.51 -6.68
CA VAL A 110 -0.56 7.05 -6.79
C VAL A 110 0.15 7.35 -5.48
N GLY A 111 0.78 6.33 -4.89
CA GLY A 111 1.43 6.42 -3.60
C GLY A 111 1.39 5.10 -2.82
N GLU A 112 1.98 5.03 -1.63
CA GLU A 112 2.73 6.12 -1.01
C GLU A 112 4.09 6.29 -1.70
N CYS A 113 4.45 7.52 -2.07
CA CYS A 113 5.73 7.87 -2.66
C CYS A 113 6.16 9.25 -2.16
N GLY A 114 7.46 9.53 -2.15
CA GLY A 114 8.00 10.76 -1.58
C GLY A 114 9.43 10.60 -1.10
N LEU A 115 9.77 11.35 -0.06
CA LEU A 115 11.10 11.40 0.54
C LEU A 115 10.98 11.22 2.06
N ASP A 116 11.84 10.39 2.63
CA ASP A 116 11.95 10.16 4.07
C ASP A 116 13.43 10.14 4.48
N TYR A 117 13.90 11.32 4.90
CA TYR A 117 15.30 11.53 5.29
C TYR A 117 15.59 11.09 6.73
N ASP A 118 14.57 10.67 7.50
CA ASP A 118 14.76 10.02 8.80
C ASP A 118 15.01 8.51 8.65
N ARG A 119 14.88 7.97 7.43
CA ARG A 119 14.94 6.53 7.13
C ARG A 119 16.03 6.16 6.13
N LEU A 120 17.13 6.91 6.10
CA LEU A 120 18.26 6.68 5.17
C LEU A 120 18.92 5.30 5.33
N HIS A 121 18.78 4.66 6.49
CA HIS A 121 19.26 3.29 6.71
C HIS A 121 18.49 2.24 5.88
N PHE A 122 17.25 2.53 5.47
CA PHE A 122 16.50 1.68 4.55
C PHE A 122 16.84 1.99 3.09
N CYS A 123 16.82 3.27 2.70
CA CYS A 123 17.10 3.69 1.34
C CYS A 123 17.86 5.03 1.32
N PRO A 124 19.03 5.13 0.65
CA PRO A 124 19.79 6.38 0.56
C PRO A 124 19.01 7.51 -0.13
N ALA A 125 19.26 8.76 0.25
CA ALA A 125 18.55 9.93 -0.26
C ALA A 125 18.60 10.05 -1.79
N GLU A 126 19.73 9.70 -2.42
CA GLU A 126 19.87 9.75 -3.88
C GLU A 126 18.99 8.71 -4.59
N THR A 127 18.87 7.50 -4.04
CA THR A 127 17.95 6.48 -4.57
C THR A 127 16.49 6.93 -4.39
N GLN A 128 16.13 7.49 -3.23
CA GLN A 128 14.78 8.02 -3.00
C GLN A 128 14.43 9.12 -4.01
N LYS A 129 15.29 10.14 -4.18
CA LYS A 129 15.08 11.25 -5.12
C LYS A 129 14.93 10.75 -6.55
N LYS A 130 15.83 9.85 -6.99
CA LYS A 130 15.81 9.28 -8.34
C LYS A 130 14.49 8.59 -8.68
N TYR A 131 13.95 7.80 -7.75
CA TYR A 131 12.74 7.02 -8.00
C TYR A 131 11.44 7.73 -7.60
N PHE A 132 11.51 8.84 -6.85
CA PHE A 132 10.37 9.73 -6.66
C PHE A 132 10.10 10.62 -7.89
N GLU A 133 11.15 11.02 -8.62
CA GLU A 133 11.01 11.84 -9.83
C GLU A 133 10.51 11.05 -11.07
N LYS A 134 10.74 9.73 -11.09
CA LYS A 134 10.42 8.84 -12.21
C LYS A 134 8.93 8.51 -12.30
#